data_AF-A0A960MIG3-F1
#
_entry.id   AF-A0A960MIG3-F1
#
_cell.length_a   1.000
_cell.length_b   1.000
_cell.length_c   1.000
_cell.angle_alpha   90.00
_cell.angle_beta   90.00
_cell.angle_gamma   90.00
#
_symmetry.space_group_name_H-M   'P 1'
#
loop_
_entity.id
_entity.type
_entity.pdbx_description
1 polymer ?
#
loop_
_entity_poly.entity_id
_entity_poly.type
_entity_poly.pdbx_seq_one_letter_code
_entity_poly.pdbx_strand_id
1 'polypeptide(L)' 'LARQEPANKIFWVDGEEEHEIDCDGSTGFPFFGEMILDLLNGTETAMTQEHIFKAAELSMLAQQMADATNR' A
#
# COMPACT_ATOMS: atom_id res chain seq x y z
N LEU A 1 12.34 17.90 16.85
CA LEU A 1 10.90 17.66 16.66
C LEU A 1 10.75 16.16 16.41
N ALA A 2 10.45 15.40 17.47
CA ALA A 2 10.27 13.97 17.37
C ALA A 2 9.00 13.71 16.55
N ARG A 3 9.13 13.04 15.40
CA ARG A 3 7.99 12.45 14.71
C ARG A 3 7.35 11.51 15.74
N GLN A 4 6.09 11.75 16.12
CA GLN A 4 5.36 10.80 16.98
C GLN A 4 5.42 9.42 16.31
N GLU A 5 5.76 8.40 17.12
CA GLU A 5 5.79 6.96 16.81
C GLU A 5 4.67 6.54 15.85
N PRO A 6 4.93 5.58 14.94
CA PRO A 6 4.45 5.60 13.57
C PRO A 6 2.93 5.72 13.53
N ALA A 7 2.46 6.94 13.27
CA ALA A 7 1.05 7.15 13.05
C ALA A 7 0.69 6.42 11.75
N ASN A 8 -0.28 5.49 11.84
CA ASN A 8 -0.85 4.82 10.67
C ASN A 8 -1.36 5.90 9.73
N LYS A 9 -0.56 6.30 8.74
CA LYS A 9 -0.86 7.44 7.88
C LYS A 9 -0.58 7.09 6.44
N ILE A 10 -1.53 7.42 5.58
CA ILE A 10 -1.37 7.33 4.13
C ILE A 10 -1.10 8.73 3.62
N PHE A 11 -0.01 8.88 2.88
CA PHE A 11 0.33 10.10 2.16
C PHE A 11 0.15 9.84 0.67
N TRP A 12 -0.55 10.72 -0.03
CA TRP A 12 -0.66 10.67 -1.49
C TRP A 12 -0.66 12.09 -2.07
N VAL A 13 -0.22 12.21 -3.32
CA VAL A 13 -0.01 13.49 -4.00
C VAL A 13 -0.59 13.39 -5.40
N ASP A 14 -1.38 14.38 -5.82
CA ASP A 14 -1.98 14.47 -7.16
C ASP A 14 -1.35 15.56 -8.04
N GLY A 15 -0.36 16.28 -7.53
CA GLY A 15 0.31 17.38 -8.23
C GLY A 15 -0.26 18.76 -7.90
N GLU A 16 -1.40 18.84 -7.20
CA GLU A 16 -1.92 20.09 -6.64
C GLU A 16 -1.57 20.21 -5.16
N GLU A 17 -1.78 19.15 -4.38
CA GLU A 17 -1.51 19.14 -2.95
C GLU A 17 -1.01 17.78 -2.42
N GLU A 18 -0.40 17.80 -1.24
CA GLU A 18 -0.09 16.60 -0.46
C GLU A 18 -1.26 16.32 0.47
N HIS A 19 -1.81 15.12 0.35
CA HIS A 19 -2.91 14.64 1.18
C HIS A 19 -2.37 13.71 2.26
N GLU A 20 -2.85 13.91 3.48
CA GLU A 20 -2.57 13.05 4.62
C GLU A 20 -3.89 12.43 5.12
N ILE A 21 -3.91 11.10 5.24
CA ILE A 21 -5.02 10.37 5.83
C ILE A 21 -4.52 9.75 7.13
N ASP A 22 -5.11 10.14 8.26
CA ASP A 22 -4.92 9.45 9.53
C ASP A 22 -5.76 8.18 9.56
N CYS A 23 -5.08 7.04 9.66
CA CYS A 23 -5.67 5.72 9.66
C CYS A 23 -5.78 5.13 11.07
N ASP A 24 -5.38 5.84 12.13
CA ASP A 24 -5.48 5.31 13.48
C ASP A 24 -6.94 5.07 13.88
N GLY A 25 -7.23 3.88 14.43
CA GLY A 25 -8.59 3.44 14.78
C GLY A 25 -9.60 3.34 13.62
N SER A 26 -9.22 3.65 12.39
CA SER A 26 -10.12 3.71 11.22
C SER A 26 -10.39 2.34 10.61
N THR A 27 -9.43 1.42 10.71
CA THR A 27 -9.49 0.08 10.15
C THR A 27 -8.82 -0.90 11.11
N GLY A 28 -9.35 -2.12 11.20
CA GLY A 28 -8.62 -3.22 11.83
C GLY A 28 -7.44 -3.67 10.96
N PHE A 29 -6.88 -4.84 11.24
CA PHE A 29 -5.85 -5.46 10.40
C PHE A 29 -6.38 -6.72 9.69
N PRO A 30 -7.45 -6.62 8.85
CA PRO A 30 -8.14 -7.78 8.30
C PRO A 30 -7.23 -8.59 7.35
N PHE A 31 -6.35 -7.90 6.62
CA PHE A 31 -5.51 -8.51 5.60
C PHE A 31 -4.64 -9.65 6.13
N PHE A 32 -3.94 -9.46 7.27
CA PHE A 32 -3.00 -10.46 7.76
C PHE A 32 -3.70 -11.74 8.24
N GLY A 33 -4.88 -11.60 8.86
CA GLY A 33 -5.68 -12.75 9.29
C GLY A 33 -6.15 -13.57 8.09
N GLU A 34 -6.75 -12.89 7.10
CA GLU A 34 -7.20 -13.51 5.86
C GLU A 34 -6.02 -14.13 5.07
N MET A 35 -4.87 -13.45 5.00
CA MET A 35 -3.69 -13.97 4.31
C MET A 35 -3.16 -15.26 4.95
N ILE A 36 -3.16 -15.38 6.29
CA ILE A 36 -2.77 -16.62 6.96
C ILE A 36 -3.75 -17.75 6.61
N LEU A 37 -5.05 -17.47 6.57
CA LEU A 37 -6.06 -18.44 6.16
C LEU A 37 -5.88 -18.85 4.70
N ASP A 38 -5.55 -17.91 3.82
CA ASP A 38 -5.23 -18.17 2.41
C ASP A 38 -4.03 -19.12 2.27
N LEU A 39 -2.98 -18.94 3.07
CA LEU A 39 -1.82 -19.84 3.07
C LEU A 39 -2.16 -21.25 3.56
N LEU A 40 -3.01 -21.37 4.58
CA LEU A 40 -3.39 -22.67 5.14
C LEU A 40 -4.36 -23.44 4.22
N ASN A 41 -5.25 -22.72 3.52
CA ASN A 41 -6.32 -23.30 2.74
C ASN A 41 -6.06 -23.32 1.23
N GLY A 42 -5.02 -22.63 0.76
CA GLY A 42 -4.72 -22.48 -0.67
C GLY A 42 -5.77 -21.62 -1.39
N THR A 43 -6.24 -20.56 -0.74
CA THR A 43 -7.25 -19.61 -1.27
C THR A 43 -6.64 -18.24 -1.55
N GLU A 44 -7.44 -17.34 -2.11
CA GLU A 44 -7.04 -15.96 -2.44
C GLU A 44 -8.11 -14.95 -1.95
N THR A 45 -8.69 -15.19 -0.78
CA THR A 45 -9.78 -14.39 -0.21
C THR A 45 -9.30 -13.01 0.26
N ALA A 46 -8.08 -12.91 0.79
CA ALA A 46 -7.50 -11.64 1.22
C ALA A 46 -7.23 -10.71 0.03
N MET A 47 -6.66 -11.26 -1.04
CA MET A 47 -6.30 -10.56 -2.27
C MET A 47 -5.89 -11.58 -3.34
N THR A 48 -6.28 -11.36 -4.59
CA THR A 48 -5.88 -12.24 -5.69
C THR A 48 -4.42 -12.07 -6.06
N GLN A 49 -3.80 -13.14 -6.56
CA GLN A 49 -2.42 -13.07 -7.04
C GLN A 49 -2.28 -12.11 -8.22
N GLU A 50 -3.29 -12.05 -9.10
CA GLU A 50 -3.35 -11.09 -10.20
C GLU A 50 -3.29 -9.64 -9.69
N HIS A 51 -4.03 -9.31 -8.62
CA HIS A 51 -4.01 -7.98 -8.01
C HIS A 51 -2.62 -7.64 -7.47
N ILE A 52 -1.97 -8.58 -6.77
CA ILE A 52 -0.62 -8.39 -6.21
C ILE A 52 0.37 -8.06 -7.33
N PHE A 53 0.38 -8.86 -8.39
CA PHE A 53 1.30 -8.63 -9.51
C PHE A 53 1.00 -7.31 -10.22
N LYS A 54 -0.27 -6.93 -10.36
CA LYS A 54 -0.63 -5.67 -10.98
C LYS A 54 -0.17 -4.47 -10.16
N ALA A 55 -0.34 -4.50 -8.85
CA ALA A 55 0.13 -3.44 -7.96
C ALA A 55 1.66 -3.29 -8.02
N ALA A 56 2.39 -4.41 -8.03
CA ALA A 56 3.85 -4.41 -8.17
C ALA A 56 4.31 -3.85 -9.53
N GLU A 57 3.65 -4.26 -10.63
CA GLU A 57 3.93 -3.74 -11.96
C GLU A 57 3.75 -2.21 -12.02
N LEU A 58 2.61 -1.70 -11.52
CA LEU A 58 2.33 -0.27 -11.50
C LEU A 58 3.37 0.51 -10.70
N SER A 59 3.81 -0.03 -9.56
CA SER A 59 4.84 0.57 -8.72
C SER A 59 6.17 0.68 -9.46
N MET A 60 6.57 -0.38 -10.18
CA MET A 60 7.79 -0.38 -10.97
C MET A 60 7.72 0.58 -12.16
N LEU A 61 6.58 0.66 -12.87
CA LEU A 61 6.38 1.62 -13.96
C LEU A 61 6.46 3.06 -13.47
N ALA A 62 5.85 3.36 -12.33
CA ALA A 62 5.92 4.69 -11.72
C ALA A 62 7.38 5.07 -11.37
N GLN A 63 8.15 4.14 -10.80
CA GLN A 63 9.56 4.39 -10.49
C GLN A 63 10.38 4.62 -11.75
N GLN A 64 10.16 3.85 -12.82
CA GLN A 64 10.84 4.05 -14.10
C GLN A 64 10.58 5.45 -14.68
N MET A 65 9.36 5.96 -14.56
CA MET A 65 9.01 7.32 -15.01
C MET A 65 9.73 8.39 -14.17
N ALA A 66 9.77 8.21 -12.85
CA ALA A 66 10.47 9.12 -11.93
C ALA A 66 11.98 9.18 -12.24
N ASP A 67 12.61 8.02 -12.43
CA ASP A 67 14.05 7.92 -12.74
C ASP A 67 14.40 8.55 -14.09
N ALA A 68 13.51 8.43 -15.08
CA ALA A 68 13.68 9.04 -16.40
C ALA A 68 13.56 10.57 -16.37
N THR A 69 12.73 11.11 -15.47
CA THR A 69 12.53 12.56 -15.30
C THR A 69 13.71 13.22 -14.56
N ASN A 70 14.49 12.45 -13.79
CA ASN A 70 15.66 12.91 -13.04
C ASN A 70 16.99 12.84 -13.83
N ARG A 71 16.93 12.59 -15.14
CA ARG A 71 18.09 12.59 -16.07
C ARG A 71 18.04 13.80 -16.99
#